data_AF-A0A158BY19-F1
#
_entry.id   AF-A0A158BY19-F1
#
_cell.length_a   1.000
_cell.length_b   1.000
_cell.length_c   1.000
_cell.angle_alpha   90.00
_cell.angle_beta   90.00
_cell.angle_gamma   90.00
#
_symmetry.space_group_name_H-M   'P 1'
#
loop_
_entity.id
_entity.type
_entity.pdbx_description
1 polymer ?
#
loop_
_entity_poly.entity_id
_entity_poly.type
_entity_poly.pdbx_seq_one_letter_code
_entity_poly.pdbx_strand_id
1 'polypeptide(L)'
;MSDPVITIREIASELKLAEKTVYAMASDGDLPAFKIRGQWRVRRSDFEAWLSRKAGLTPPLFAAVESPILGSVPPEDLLVLPTVEEPAHDSDLGRAVEDLTERVPQEELHRRLVRALGSSNVRSHSPWDAKPFEMDLAPPLPQRVRVYMYNATRPPGGRPLGEHKVQLIVPGQRRGHRGSFDNGDGRIALLIGYAAEEDVYVLWDAGLYADFAWSRNVQVKTETIIQASAGKLATQERQLRPLSGRPTIEIVLAVKPRSLGMAMVRRMELTRERLLRE
;
A
#
# COMPACT_ATOMS: atom_id res chain seq x y z
N MET A 1 -3.85 43.88 -14.40
CA MET A 1 -2.98 43.96 -13.21
C MET A 1 -3.30 42.75 -12.37
N SER A 2 -2.30 41.87 -12.23
CA SER A 2 -2.42 40.42 -12.05
C SER A 2 -3.26 39.99 -10.87
N ASP A 3 -4.28 39.16 -11.11
CA ASP A 3 -5.05 38.51 -10.04
C ASP A 3 -4.10 37.66 -9.17
N PRO A 4 -3.89 38.03 -7.90
CA PRO A 4 -2.92 37.35 -7.03
C PRO A 4 -3.44 35.98 -6.56
N VAL A 5 -4.63 35.57 -7.01
CA VAL A 5 -5.36 34.43 -6.50
C VAL A 5 -5.86 33.56 -7.65
N ILE A 6 -5.49 32.29 -7.62
CA ILE A 6 -5.89 31.26 -8.58
C ILE A 6 -7.00 30.38 -7.99
N THR A 7 -7.80 29.81 -8.87
CA THR A 7 -8.93 28.93 -8.53
C THR A 7 -8.54 27.46 -8.54
N ILE A 8 -9.36 26.62 -7.91
CA ILE A 8 -9.19 25.16 -7.89
C ILE A 8 -9.17 24.56 -9.30
N ARG A 9 -9.92 25.15 -10.25
CA ARG A 9 -9.96 24.69 -11.64
C ARG A 9 -8.65 24.95 -12.38
N GLU A 10 -8.07 26.13 -12.18
CA GLU A 10 -6.79 26.49 -12.78
C GLU A 10 -5.67 25.63 -12.21
N ILE A 11 -5.65 25.40 -10.89
CA ILE A 11 -4.70 24.49 -10.26
C ILE A 11 -4.86 23.05 -10.77
N ALA A 12 -6.10 22.59 -10.97
CA ALA A 12 -6.37 21.26 -11.52
C ALA A 12 -5.81 21.13 -12.94
N SER A 13 -5.95 22.17 -13.76
CA SER A 13 -5.38 22.21 -15.12
C SER A 13 -3.84 22.24 -15.09
N GLU A 14 -3.24 23.08 -14.24
CA GLU A 14 -1.77 23.21 -14.14
C GLU A 14 -1.11 21.93 -13.62
N LEU A 15 -1.72 21.24 -12.65
CA LEU A 15 -1.21 19.97 -12.10
C LEU A 15 -1.62 18.73 -12.91
N LYS A 16 -2.45 18.89 -13.95
CA LYS A 16 -3.11 17.79 -14.68
C LYS A 16 -3.83 16.80 -13.73
N LEU A 17 -4.51 17.34 -12.71
CA LEU A 17 -5.29 16.58 -11.73
C LEU A 17 -6.79 16.84 -11.91
N ALA A 18 -7.64 15.93 -11.42
CA ALA A 18 -9.08 16.17 -11.38
C ALA A 18 -9.45 17.26 -10.35
N GLU A 19 -10.42 18.13 -10.67
CA GLU A 19 -10.88 19.23 -9.77
C GLU A 19 -11.28 18.73 -8.37
N LYS A 20 -11.89 17.54 -8.30
CA LYS A 20 -12.23 16.83 -7.05
C LYS A 20 -11.02 16.62 -6.15
N THR A 21 -9.88 16.29 -6.73
CA THR A 21 -8.64 16.01 -6.00
C THR A 21 -8.08 17.30 -5.40
N VAL A 22 -8.06 18.38 -6.19
CA VAL A 22 -7.60 19.69 -5.74
C VAL A 22 -8.54 20.28 -4.68
N TYR A 23 -9.86 20.05 -4.78
CA TYR A 23 -10.81 20.41 -3.74
C TYR A 23 -10.57 19.67 -2.42
N ALA A 24 -10.29 18.37 -2.49
CA ALA A 24 -9.95 17.58 -1.30
C ALA A 24 -8.66 18.09 -0.65
N MET A 25 -7.63 18.40 -1.45
CA MET A 25 -6.36 18.97 -0.95
C MET A 25 -6.55 20.33 -0.27
N ALA A 26 -7.44 21.18 -0.78
CA ALA A 26 -7.79 22.45 -0.15
C ALA A 26 -8.57 22.25 1.16
N SER A 27 -9.47 21.25 1.22
CA SER A 27 -10.27 20.94 2.41
C SER A 27 -9.49 20.26 3.52
N ASP A 28 -8.50 19.43 3.15
CA ASP A 28 -7.68 18.66 4.08
C ASP A 28 -6.48 19.49 4.62
N GLY A 29 -6.28 20.71 4.10
CA GLY A 29 -5.22 21.64 4.52
C GLY A 29 -3.85 21.38 3.86
N ASP A 30 -3.77 20.43 2.93
CA ASP A 30 -2.55 20.07 2.20
C ASP A 30 -2.14 21.12 1.17
N LEU A 31 -3.11 21.78 0.55
CA LEU A 31 -2.91 22.92 -0.35
C LEU A 31 -3.18 24.20 0.46
N PRO A 32 -2.31 25.23 0.42
CA PRO A 32 -2.49 26.49 1.13
C PRO A 32 -3.62 27.34 0.52
N ALA A 33 -4.85 26.84 0.65
CA ALA A 33 -6.07 27.42 0.13
C ALA A 33 -6.90 28.06 1.25
N PHE A 34 -7.62 29.11 0.92
CA PHE A 34 -8.57 29.78 1.80
C PHE A 34 -9.93 29.89 1.11
N LYS A 35 -10.99 29.95 1.92
CA LYS A 35 -12.38 29.90 1.43
C LYS A 35 -13.03 31.28 1.50
N ILE A 36 -13.49 31.80 0.37
CA ILE A 36 -14.27 33.04 0.28
C ILE A 36 -15.64 32.72 -0.30
N ARG A 37 -16.71 33.03 0.44
CA ARG A 37 -18.12 32.83 0.01
C ARG A 37 -18.40 31.45 -0.60
N GLY A 38 -17.89 30.40 0.02
CA GLY A 38 -18.10 29.02 -0.41
C GLY A 38 -17.13 28.51 -1.48
N GLN A 39 -16.28 29.37 -2.04
CA GLN A 39 -15.31 29.00 -3.05
C GLN A 39 -13.88 29.01 -2.50
N TRP A 40 -13.10 28.00 -2.86
CA TRP A 40 -11.69 27.93 -2.51
C TRP A 40 -10.85 28.80 -3.46
N ARG A 41 -9.82 29.39 -2.88
CA ARG A 41 -8.92 30.36 -3.48
C ARG A 41 -7.52 30.09 -2.97
N VAL A 42 -6.52 30.23 -3.82
CA VAL A 42 -5.11 30.02 -3.46
C VAL A 42 -4.33 31.20 -3.97
N ARG A 43 -3.46 31.80 -3.15
CA ARG A 43 -2.56 32.84 -3.68
C ARG A 43 -1.53 32.18 -4.58
N ARG A 44 -1.23 32.79 -5.73
CA ARG A 44 -0.27 32.21 -6.69
C ARG A 44 1.11 31.98 -6.05
N SER A 45 1.58 32.91 -5.21
CA SER A 45 2.81 32.77 -4.43
C SER A 45 2.80 31.57 -3.49
N ASP A 46 1.66 31.31 -2.83
CA ASP A 46 1.52 30.21 -1.87
C ASP A 46 1.47 28.87 -2.62
N PHE A 47 0.87 28.85 -3.82
CA PHE A 47 0.85 27.70 -4.71
C PHE A 47 2.25 27.36 -5.23
N GLU A 48 3.02 28.34 -5.72
CA GLU A 48 4.38 28.14 -6.22
C GLU A 48 5.35 27.69 -5.11
N ALA A 49 5.26 28.29 -3.93
CA ALA A 49 6.04 27.87 -2.76
C ALA A 49 5.69 26.45 -2.32
N TRP A 50 4.41 26.09 -2.37
CA TRP A 50 3.94 24.73 -2.09
C TRP A 50 4.45 23.74 -3.15
N LEU A 51 4.41 24.11 -4.44
CA LEU A 51 4.90 23.28 -5.55
C LEU A 51 6.39 23.02 -5.40
N SER A 52 7.18 24.05 -5.10
CA SER A 52 8.63 23.96 -4.88
C SER A 52 8.95 23.02 -3.71
N ARG A 53 8.20 23.14 -2.60
CA ARG A 53 8.33 22.25 -1.44
C ARG A 53 8.00 20.79 -1.77
N LYS A 54 7.00 20.54 -2.61
CA LYS A 54 6.60 19.18 -3.04
C LYS A 54 7.54 18.58 -4.08
N ALA A 55 8.13 19.41 -4.93
CA ALA A 55 9.08 18.99 -5.96
C ALA A 55 10.53 18.81 -5.43
N GLY A 56 10.78 19.07 -4.15
CA GLY A 56 12.12 18.98 -3.55
C GLY A 56 13.10 20.06 -4.06
N LEU A 57 12.61 21.02 -4.85
CA LEU A 57 13.37 22.17 -5.31
C LEU A 57 13.41 23.19 -4.17
N THR A 58 14.59 23.34 -3.56
CA THR A 58 14.85 24.45 -2.63
C THR A 58 14.52 25.76 -3.35
N PRO A 59 13.60 26.60 -2.84
CA PRO A 59 13.36 27.89 -3.46
C PRO A 59 14.62 28.76 -3.29
N PRO A 60 15.07 29.52 -4.30
CA PRO A 60 16.09 30.51 -4.08
C PRO A 60 15.50 31.58 -3.15
N LEU A 61 16.05 31.66 -1.95
CA LEU A 61 16.09 32.88 -1.16
C LEU A 61 16.69 33.96 -2.06
N PHE A 62 15.93 34.89 -2.61
CA PHE A 62 16.37 36.26 -2.86
C PHE A 62 15.16 37.14 -3.19
N ALA A 63 14.61 37.75 -2.15
CA ALA A 63 14.06 39.09 -2.27
C ALA A 63 15.02 40.05 -1.56
N ALA A 64 15.46 41.06 -2.32
CA ALA A 64 16.22 42.26 -1.95
C ALA A 64 17.68 42.04 -1.52
N VAL A 65 18.64 42.50 -2.34
CA VAL A 65 19.38 43.77 -2.15
C VAL A 65 20.03 44.19 -3.48
N GLU A 66 19.60 45.36 -3.98
CA GLU A 66 20.32 46.40 -4.75
C GLU A 66 21.17 46.06 -6.00
N SER A 67 20.67 46.50 -7.16
CA SER A 67 21.46 47.08 -8.26
C SER A 67 22.11 48.41 -7.80
N PRO A 68 23.20 48.98 -8.40
CA PRO A 68 23.34 49.04 -9.87
C PRO A 68 24.75 49.20 -10.52
N ILE A 69 24.72 49.19 -11.88
CA ILE A 69 25.64 49.72 -12.94
C ILE A 69 27.03 49.06 -13.10
N LEU A 70 27.67 48.89 -14.27
CA LEU A 70 27.52 49.33 -15.67
C LEU A 70 28.38 48.40 -16.57
N GLY A 71 28.02 48.21 -17.84
CA GLY A 71 28.92 47.61 -18.83
C GLY A 71 28.24 46.92 -20.00
N SER A 72 27.86 47.70 -21.00
CA SER A 72 27.31 47.32 -22.31
C SER A 72 28.18 46.33 -23.11
N VAL A 73 27.54 45.35 -23.79
CA VAL A 73 28.08 44.72 -25.01
C VAL A 73 26.93 44.55 -26.04
N PRO A 74 27.15 44.84 -27.34
CA PRO A 74 26.11 44.90 -28.38
C PRO A 74 25.66 43.51 -28.85
N PRO A 75 24.57 43.43 -29.64
CA PRO A 75 24.07 42.17 -30.17
C PRO A 75 24.82 41.85 -31.47
N GLU A 76 25.42 40.66 -31.53
CA GLU A 76 25.59 39.84 -32.74
C GLU A 76 26.65 38.77 -32.41
N ASP A 77 26.17 37.57 -32.07
CA ASP A 77 26.69 36.30 -32.58
C ASP A 77 25.97 35.17 -31.83
N LEU A 78 24.95 34.63 -32.50
CA LEU A 78 24.32 33.36 -32.17
C LEU A 78 25.40 32.26 -32.21
N LEU A 79 25.91 31.87 -31.05
CA LEU A 79 26.61 30.61 -30.90
C LEU A 79 25.59 29.49 -30.75
N VAL A 80 25.36 28.83 -31.88
CA VAL A 80 24.63 27.59 -32.10
C VAL A 80 24.99 26.55 -31.03
N LEU A 81 24.03 26.23 -30.15
CA LEU A 81 24.04 24.95 -29.45
C LEU A 81 23.80 23.84 -30.48
N PRO A 82 24.53 22.71 -30.41
CA PRO A 82 24.40 21.65 -31.40
C PRO A 82 22.97 21.11 -31.37
N THR A 83 22.36 21.05 -32.55
CA THR A 83 21.11 20.34 -32.81
C THR A 83 21.34 18.88 -32.45
N VAL A 84 20.79 18.43 -31.33
CA VAL A 84 20.62 16.99 -31.09
C VAL A 84 19.53 16.57 -32.06
N GLU A 85 19.91 15.83 -33.11
CA GLU A 85 18.96 15.17 -34.00
C GLU A 85 18.03 14.31 -33.14
N GLU A 86 16.72 14.61 -33.20
CA GLU A 86 15.71 13.69 -32.70
C GLU A 86 15.84 12.38 -33.49
N PRO A 87 16.19 11.24 -32.86
CA PRO A 87 16.05 9.98 -33.54
C PRO A 87 14.56 9.74 -33.74
N ALA A 88 14.25 9.35 -34.98
CA ALA A 88 12.91 9.10 -35.50
C ALA A 88 12.00 8.36 -34.51
N HIS A 89 10.73 8.77 -34.51
CA HIS A 89 9.58 8.01 -34.03
C HIS A 89 9.72 6.52 -34.37
N ASP A 90 10.17 5.73 -33.40
CA ASP A 90 9.86 4.30 -33.35
C ASP A 90 8.73 4.11 -32.34
N SER A 91 7.61 3.63 -32.87
CA SER A 91 6.40 3.33 -32.15
C SER A 91 6.60 2.04 -31.35
N ASP A 92 7.19 2.13 -30.16
CA ASP A 92 7.14 1.06 -29.15
C ASP A 92 6.32 1.53 -27.94
N LEU A 93 5.01 1.68 -28.18
CA LEU A 93 3.98 1.76 -27.14
C LEU A 93 3.87 0.38 -26.46
N GLY A 94 4.72 0.11 -25.48
CA GLY A 94 4.72 -1.20 -24.82
C GLY A 94 5.39 -1.33 -23.46
N ARG A 95 6.13 -0.34 -22.95
CA ARG A 95 6.62 -0.43 -21.56
C ARG A 95 5.56 0.09 -20.60
N ALA A 96 4.77 -0.86 -20.09
CA ALA A 96 3.93 -0.69 -18.93
C ALA A 96 4.70 0.05 -17.83
N VAL A 97 4.10 1.12 -17.30
CA VAL A 97 4.56 1.76 -16.07
C VAL A 97 4.71 0.64 -15.03
N GLU A 98 5.93 0.37 -14.56
CA GLU A 98 6.18 -0.66 -13.57
C GLU A 98 5.35 -0.37 -12.31
N ASP A 99 4.59 -1.36 -11.84
CA ASP A 99 3.81 -1.27 -10.63
C ASP A 99 4.72 -0.82 -9.47
N LEU A 100 4.39 0.29 -8.80
CA LEU A 100 5.11 0.84 -7.63
C LEU A 100 5.02 -0.05 -6.37
N THR A 101 4.77 -1.35 -6.53
CA THR A 101 4.74 -2.33 -5.45
C THR A 101 5.22 -3.67 -5.98
N GLU A 102 6.31 -4.20 -5.43
CA GLU A 102 6.82 -5.53 -5.81
C GLU A 102 5.75 -6.59 -5.51
N ARG A 103 5.15 -7.16 -6.56
CA ARG A 103 4.24 -8.31 -6.43
C ARG A 103 5.03 -9.58 -6.61
N VAL A 104 5.01 -10.40 -5.57
CA VAL A 104 5.68 -11.70 -5.59
C VAL A 104 4.72 -12.74 -6.21
N PRO A 105 5.17 -13.56 -7.18
CA PRO A 105 4.38 -14.66 -7.71
C PRO A 105 3.90 -15.61 -6.61
N GLN A 106 2.75 -16.25 -6.81
CA GLN A 106 2.14 -17.12 -5.80
C GLN A 106 3.11 -18.24 -5.35
N GLU A 107 3.81 -18.87 -6.28
CA GLU A 107 4.80 -19.90 -5.98
C GLU A 107 5.92 -19.39 -5.08
N GLU A 108 6.42 -18.18 -5.36
CA GLU A 108 7.51 -17.58 -4.60
C GLU A 108 7.04 -17.16 -3.20
N LEU A 109 5.78 -16.73 -3.03
CA LEU A 109 5.20 -16.50 -1.71
C LEU A 109 5.25 -17.78 -0.85
N HIS A 110 4.85 -18.91 -1.42
CA HIS A 110 4.88 -20.20 -0.72
C HIS A 110 6.32 -20.67 -0.43
N ARG A 111 7.26 -20.46 -1.35
CA ARG A 111 8.68 -20.75 -1.12
C ARG A 111 9.26 -19.91 0.01
N ARG A 112 8.96 -18.61 0.04
CA ARG A 112 9.36 -17.70 1.13
C ARG A 112 8.75 -18.14 2.46
N LEU A 113 7.49 -18.56 2.47
CA LEU A 113 6.80 -19.08 3.66
C LEU A 113 7.51 -20.32 4.22
N VAL A 114 7.76 -21.33 3.38
CA VAL A 114 8.46 -22.56 3.78
C VAL A 114 9.87 -22.25 4.30
N ARG A 115 10.59 -21.34 3.65
CA ARG A 115 11.92 -20.89 4.09
C ARG A 115 11.85 -20.20 5.46
N ALA A 116 10.86 -19.34 5.67
CA ALA A 116 10.66 -18.59 6.92
C ALA A 116 10.30 -19.51 8.10
N LEU A 117 9.54 -20.58 7.85
CA LEU A 117 9.23 -21.60 8.86
C LEU A 117 10.41 -22.52 9.17
N GLY A 118 11.44 -22.53 8.32
CA GLY A 118 12.52 -23.51 8.33
C GLY A 118 12.07 -24.79 7.65
N SER A 119 12.73 -25.17 6.55
CA SER A 119 12.36 -26.34 5.75
C SER A 119 12.34 -27.65 6.55
N SER A 120 13.11 -27.75 7.63
CA SER A 120 13.10 -28.89 8.55
C SER A 120 11.80 -29.03 9.36
N ASN A 121 11.05 -27.94 9.55
CA ASN A 121 9.79 -27.92 10.28
C ASN A 121 8.58 -28.26 9.37
N VAL A 122 8.76 -28.32 8.05
CA VAL A 122 7.71 -28.66 7.08
C VAL A 122 7.84 -30.14 6.72
N ARG A 123 6.88 -30.95 7.14
CA ARG A 123 6.88 -32.40 6.87
C ARG A 123 6.40 -32.72 5.46
N SER A 124 5.38 -32.00 5.00
CA SER A 124 4.81 -32.12 3.67
C SER A 124 4.12 -30.81 3.29
N HIS A 125 3.99 -30.57 1.99
CA HIS A 125 3.21 -29.46 1.47
C HIS A 125 2.58 -29.80 0.10
N SER A 126 1.52 -29.09 -0.27
CA SER A 126 0.91 -29.15 -1.60
C SER A 126 1.84 -28.56 -2.68
N PRO A 127 1.54 -28.67 -3.98
CA PRO A 127 2.30 -27.98 -5.03
C PRO A 127 2.46 -26.47 -4.79
N TRP A 128 3.53 -25.88 -5.32
CA TRP A 128 3.86 -24.46 -5.10
C TRP A 128 2.84 -23.49 -5.68
N ASP A 129 2.11 -23.87 -6.72
CA ASP A 129 1.08 -23.09 -7.38
C ASP A 129 -0.32 -23.30 -6.76
N ALA A 130 -0.46 -24.24 -5.83
CA ALA A 130 -1.73 -24.58 -5.22
C ALA A 130 -2.29 -23.43 -4.38
N LYS A 131 -3.59 -23.16 -4.54
CA LYS A 131 -4.36 -22.23 -3.71
C LYS A 131 -5.59 -22.98 -3.21
N PRO A 132 -5.79 -23.14 -1.89
CA PRO A 132 -4.89 -22.74 -0.80
C PRO A 132 -3.62 -23.61 -0.76
N PHE A 133 -2.60 -23.14 -0.06
CA PHE A 133 -1.37 -23.89 0.16
C PHE A 133 -1.49 -24.72 1.43
N GLU A 134 -1.50 -26.04 1.30
CA GLU A 134 -1.66 -26.95 2.43
C GLU A 134 -0.31 -27.47 2.90
N MET A 135 -0.10 -27.50 4.22
CA MET A 135 1.14 -28.01 4.81
C MET A 135 0.86 -28.83 6.06
N ASP A 136 1.70 -29.83 6.28
CA ASP A 136 1.81 -30.50 7.56
C ASP A 136 3.14 -30.10 8.23
N LEU A 137 3.08 -29.62 9.47
CA LEU A 137 4.21 -29.05 10.19
C LEU A 137 4.61 -29.90 11.40
N ALA A 138 5.88 -29.83 11.78
CA ALA A 138 6.39 -30.46 12.99
C ALA A 138 6.04 -29.61 14.24
N PRO A 139 5.80 -30.24 15.41
CA PRO A 139 5.69 -29.52 16.67
C PRO A 139 6.93 -28.62 16.92
N PRO A 140 6.77 -27.43 17.51
CA PRO A 140 5.57 -26.90 18.19
C PRO A 140 4.57 -26.16 17.27
N LEU A 141 4.77 -26.19 15.94
CA LEU A 141 3.87 -25.53 14.98
C LEU A 141 2.53 -26.29 14.83
N PRO A 142 1.47 -25.64 14.33
CA PRO A 142 0.23 -26.32 13.99
C PRO A 142 0.45 -27.47 13.01
N GLN A 143 0.09 -28.67 13.42
CA GLN A 143 0.42 -29.87 12.66
C GLN A 143 -0.18 -29.90 11.25
N ARG A 144 -1.37 -29.33 11.05
CA ARG A 144 -2.07 -29.33 9.76
C ARG A 144 -2.66 -27.96 9.50
N VAL A 145 -2.09 -27.25 8.52
CA VAL A 145 -2.52 -25.90 8.14
C VAL A 145 -2.96 -25.85 6.69
N ARG A 146 -3.85 -24.88 6.42
CA ARG A 146 -4.28 -24.47 5.09
C ARG A 146 -4.09 -22.97 4.99
N VAL A 147 -3.15 -22.54 4.16
CA VAL A 147 -2.71 -21.15 4.09
C VAL A 147 -3.34 -20.47 2.88
N TYR A 148 -4.07 -19.39 3.16
CA TYR A 148 -4.54 -18.44 2.17
C TYR A 148 -3.59 -17.24 2.18
N MET A 149 -2.61 -17.28 1.27
CA MET A 149 -1.55 -16.28 1.19
C MET A 149 -1.79 -15.28 0.05
N TYR A 150 -1.60 -13.99 0.34
CA TYR A 150 -1.80 -12.89 -0.61
C TYR A 150 -0.67 -11.86 -0.50
N ASN A 151 -0.37 -11.17 -1.61
CA ASN A 151 0.47 -9.97 -1.57
C ASN A 151 -0.27 -8.85 -0.82
N ALA A 152 0.39 -8.27 0.18
CA ALA A 152 -0.09 -7.09 0.89
C ALA A 152 0.52 -5.85 0.21
N THR A 153 -0.28 -5.15 -0.59
CA THR A 153 0.20 -4.07 -1.48
C THR A 153 -0.30 -2.70 -1.04
N ARG A 154 0.44 -1.66 -1.47
CA ARG A 154 0.04 -0.25 -1.38
C ARG A 154 -0.35 0.24 -2.78
N PRO A 155 -1.65 0.27 -3.13
CA PRO A 155 -2.04 0.62 -4.48
C PRO A 155 -1.60 2.06 -4.84
N PRO A 156 -0.93 2.28 -5.98
CA PRO A 156 -0.57 3.61 -6.43
C PRO A 156 -1.84 4.42 -6.77
N GLY A 157 -1.92 5.66 -6.29
CA GLY A 157 -3.03 6.58 -6.59
C GLY A 157 -4.23 6.56 -5.62
N GLY A 158 -4.21 5.71 -4.59
CA GLY A 158 -5.00 5.95 -3.37
C GLY A 158 -4.20 6.87 -2.45
N ARG A 159 -4.83 7.83 -1.77
CA ARG A 159 -4.17 8.71 -0.77
C ARG A 159 -3.08 7.94 0.00
N PRO A 160 -1.83 8.41 0.08
CA PRO A 160 -0.94 7.92 1.12
C PRO A 160 -1.57 8.46 2.42
N LEU A 161 -1.75 7.68 3.47
CA LEU A 161 -0.67 7.32 4.35
C LEU A 161 -1.20 6.22 5.27
N GLY A 162 -0.60 5.04 5.22
CA GLY A 162 -0.54 4.23 6.43
C GLY A 162 -1.27 2.90 6.43
N GLU A 163 -1.65 2.29 5.30
CA GLU A 163 -2.16 0.91 5.30
C GLU A 163 -1.70 0.07 4.11
N HIS A 164 -1.46 -1.22 4.36
CA HIS A 164 -1.31 -2.26 3.33
C HIS A 164 -2.60 -3.05 3.21
N LYS A 165 -2.93 -3.49 2.00
CA LYS A 165 -4.19 -4.20 1.70
C LYS A 165 -3.94 -5.53 1.01
N VAL A 166 -4.72 -6.54 1.40
CA VAL A 166 -4.86 -7.81 0.70
C VAL A 166 -6.28 -7.93 0.15
N GLN A 167 -6.43 -8.59 -1.01
CA GLN A 167 -7.71 -8.82 -1.64
C GLN A 167 -8.07 -10.30 -1.54
N LEU A 168 -9.10 -10.59 -0.75
CA LEU A 168 -9.56 -11.96 -0.54
C LEU A 168 -10.35 -12.44 -1.75
N ILE A 169 -9.81 -13.49 -2.36
CA ILE A 169 -10.45 -14.28 -3.40
C ILE A 169 -10.08 -15.73 -3.09
N VAL A 170 -11.09 -16.56 -2.84
CA VAL A 170 -10.89 -18.00 -2.60
C VAL A 170 -10.92 -18.77 -3.91
N PRO A 171 -10.26 -19.94 -3.98
CA PRO A 171 -10.26 -20.78 -5.17
C PRO A 171 -11.67 -21.08 -5.66
N GLY A 172 -11.90 -20.99 -6.97
CA GLY A 172 -13.20 -21.21 -7.59
C GLY A 172 -14.23 -20.08 -7.41
N GLN A 173 -13.93 -19.03 -6.63
CA GLN A 173 -14.85 -17.90 -6.45
C GLN A 173 -14.93 -17.04 -7.71
N ARG A 174 -16.15 -16.82 -8.20
CA ARG A 174 -16.43 -15.94 -9.35
C ARG A 174 -16.90 -14.57 -8.90
N ARG A 175 -16.78 -13.56 -9.79
CA ARG A 175 -17.29 -12.21 -9.53
C ARG A 175 -18.80 -12.28 -9.26
N GLY A 176 -19.24 -11.62 -8.19
CA GLY A 176 -20.64 -11.64 -7.73
C GLY A 176 -20.99 -12.82 -6.81
N HIS A 177 -20.15 -13.86 -6.73
CA HIS A 177 -20.35 -14.94 -5.77
C HIS A 177 -19.73 -14.62 -4.41
N ARG A 178 -20.36 -15.14 -3.37
CA ARG A 178 -19.84 -15.11 -2.01
C ARG A 178 -18.85 -16.26 -1.80
N GLY A 179 -17.87 -16.06 -0.94
CA GLY A 179 -16.84 -17.03 -0.62
C GLY A 179 -16.61 -17.10 0.89
N SER A 180 -16.13 -18.25 1.34
CA SER A 180 -15.68 -18.50 2.71
C SER A 180 -14.38 -19.28 2.67
N PHE A 181 -13.56 -19.15 3.70
CA PHE A 181 -12.41 -20.02 3.86
C PHE A 181 -12.86 -21.44 4.20
N ASP A 182 -12.14 -22.42 3.67
CA ASP A 182 -12.44 -23.83 3.90
C ASP A 182 -11.79 -24.28 5.22
N ASN A 183 -12.65 -24.64 6.18
CA ASN A 183 -12.28 -25.14 7.51
C ASN A 183 -12.41 -26.67 7.63
N GLY A 184 -12.55 -27.39 6.51
CA GLY A 184 -12.65 -28.85 6.45
C GLY A 184 -11.34 -29.60 6.74
N ASP A 185 -11.42 -30.93 6.65
CA ASP A 185 -10.27 -31.86 6.68
C ASP A 185 -9.40 -31.85 7.95
N GLY A 186 -9.88 -31.22 9.02
CA GLY A 186 -9.12 -31.02 10.26
C GLY A 186 -7.90 -30.10 10.09
N ARG A 187 -7.87 -29.30 9.02
CA ARG A 187 -6.83 -28.29 8.78
C ARG A 187 -7.24 -26.95 9.37
N ILE A 188 -6.30 -26.24 9.98
CA ILE A 188 -6.52 -24.88 10.46
C ILE A 188 -6.30 -23.90 9.31
N ALA A 189 -7.32 -23.11 8.97
CA ALA A 189 -7.21 -22.06 7.99
C ALA A 189 -6.41 -20.87 8.53
N LEU A 190 -5.37 -20.45 7.81
CA LEU A 190 -4.54 -19.29 8.12
C LEU A 190 -4.66 -18.27 6.99
N LEU A 191 -4.99 -17.02 7.36
CA LEU A 191 -5.00 -15.89 6.43
C LEU A 191 -3.71 -15.10 6.59
N ILE A 192 -2.86 -15.13 5.55
CA ILE A 192 -1.54 -14.52 5.58
C ILE A 192 -1.40 -13.49 4.45
N GLY A 193 -0.89 -12.31 4.79
CA GLY A 193 -0.43 -11.30 3.85
C GLY A 193 1.08 -11.21 3.90
N TYR A 194 1.69 -10.93 2.75
CA TYR A 194 3.12 -10.68 2.67
C TYR A 194 3.38 -9.31 2.04
N ALA A 195 3.98 -8.41 2.81
CA ALA A 195 4.46 -7.12 2.34
C ALA A 195 5.91 -7.31 1.88
N ALA A 196 6.10 -7.33 0.55
CA ALA A 196 7.38 -7.71 -0.06
C ALA A 196 8.49 -6.70 0.22
N GLU A 197 8.18 -5.41 0.14
CA GLU A 197 9.14 -4.31 0.33
C GLU A 197 9.73 -4.31 1.75
N GLU A 198 8.90 -4.51 2.78
CA GLU A 198 9.35 -4.55 4.16
C GLU A 198 9.80 -5.94 4.61
N ASP A 199 9.59 -6.97 3.78
CA ASP A 199 9.77 -8.38 4.12
C ASP A 199 9.06 -8.74 5.43
N VAL A 200 7.75 -8.51 5.47
CA VAL A 200 6.91 -8.70 6.66
C VAL A 200 5.72 -9.60 6.34
N TYR A 201 5.48 -10.57 7.21
CA TYR A 201 4.28 -11.40 7.23
C TYR A 201 3.22 -10.78 8.13
N VAL A 202 1.98 -10.83 7.69
CA VAL A 202 0.81 -10.31 8.40
C VAL A 202 -0.21 -11.43 8.54
N LEU A 203 -0.68 -11.69 9.75
CA LEU A 203 -1.62 -12.76 10.06
C LEU A 203 -2.92 -12.18 10.59
N TRP A 204 -4.02 -12.45 9.89
CA TRP A 204 -5.39 -12.13 10.29
C TRP A 204 -6.09 -13.40 10.81
N ASP A 205 -7.23 -13.23 11.49
CA ASP A 205 -8.04 -14.36 11.94
C ASP A 205 -8.96 -14.82 10.81
N ALA A 206 -8.63 -15.91 10.13
CA ALA A 206 -9.45 -16.44 9.03
C ALA A 206 -10.91 -16.72 9.45
N GLY A 207 -11.13 -17.11 10.72
CA GLY A 207 -12.46 -17.45 11.23
C GLY A 207 -13.40 -16.24 11.34
N LEU A 208 -12.88 -15.02 11.30
CA LEU A 208 -13.69 -13.79 11.32
C LEU A 208 -14.19 -13.36 9.94
N TYR A 209 -13.83 -14.08 8.88
CA TYR A 209 -14.22 -13.80 7.50
C TYR A 209 -15.01 -14.97 6.92
N ALA A 210 -16.31 -14.96 7.16
CA ALA A 210 -17.26 -15.83 6.48
C ALA A 210 -18.08 -15.01 5.48
N ASP A 211 -18.55 -15.68 4.42
CA ASP A 211 -19.49 -15.12 3.45
C ASP A 211 -19.04 -13.73 2.97
N PHE A 212 -17.91 -13.65 2.27
CA PHE A 212 -17.41 -12.39 1.75
C PHE A 212 -17.59 -12.26 0.24
N ALA A 213 -17.81 -11.03 -0.22
CA ALA A 213 -17.87 -10.70 -1.64
C ALA A 213 -16.51 -10.95 -2.31
N TRP A 214 -16.55 -11.22 -3.62
CA TRP A 214 -15.35 -11.32 -4.46
C TRP A 214 -14.47 -10.08 -4.33
N SER A 215 -13.15 -10.28 -4.18
CA SER A 215 -12.15 -9.21 -4.00
C SER A 215 -12.40 -8.34 -2.76
N ARG A 216 -12.75 -8.95 -1.63
CA ARG A 216 -12.89 -8.24 -0.35
C ARG A 216 -11.54 -7.70 0.12
N ASN A 217 -11.49 -6.41 0.45
CA ASN A 217 -10.30 -5.81 1.04
C ASN A 217 -10.15 -6.16 2.53
N VAL A 218 -8.96 -6.56 2.92
CA VAL A 218 -8.51 -6.68 4.31
C VAL A 218 -7.22 -5.88 4.45
N GLN A 219 -7.03 -5.20 5.58
CA GLN A 219 -5.97 -4.21 5.72
C GLN A 219 -5.25 -4.28 7.06
N VAL A 220 -4.02 -3.78 7.05
CA VAL A 220 -3.13 -3.61 8.20
C VAL A 220 -2.49 -2.23 8.11
N LYS A 221 -2.29 -1.58 9.26
CA LYS A 221 -1.64 -0.27 9.33
C LYS A 221 -0.16 -0.38 9.02
N THR A 222 0.37 0.58 8.29
CA THR A 222 1.80 0.73 8.01
C THR A 222 2.59 0.88 9.31
N GLU A 223 2.03 1.52 10.34
CA GLU A 223 2.69 1.57 11.66
C GLU A 223 2.99 0.15 12.19
N THR A 224 2.03 -0.78 12.06
CA THR A 224 2.21 -2.17 12.47
C THR A 224 3.27 -2.88 11.62
N ILE A 225 3.31 -2.60 10.32
CA ILE A 225 4.37 -3.11 9.43
C ILE A 225 5.74 -2.55 9.81
N ILE A 226 5.85 -1.25 10.11
CA ILE A 226 7.11 -0.61 10.53
C ILE A 226 7.58 -1.18 11.88
N GLN A 227 6.67 -1.37 12.84
CA GLN A 227 7.02 -1.99 14.12
C GLN A 227 7.51 -3.44 13.92
N ALA A 228 6.88 -4.19 13.03
CA ALA A 228 7.29 -5.54 12.68
C ALA A 228 8.64 -5.56 11.96
N SER A 229 8.89 -4.62 11.05
CA SER A 229 10.13 -4.53 10.28
C SER A 229 11.34 -4.23 11.18
N ALA A 230 11.12 -3.51 12.29
CA ALA A 230 12.08 -3.33 13.38
C ALA A 230 12.36 -4.63 14.18
N GLY A 231 11.75 -5.75 13.80
CA GLY A 231 12.00 -7.08 14.38
C GLY A 231 11.13 -7.41 15.59
N LYS A 232 10.14 -6.59 15.93
CA LYS A 232 9.18 -6.84 17.02
C LYS A 232 8.04 -7.73 16.51
N LEU A 233 7.38 -8.44 17.43
CA LEU A 233 6.03 -8.95 17.16
C LEU A 233 5.07 -7.79 17.30
N ALA A 234 4.63 -7.23 16.18
CA ALA A 234 3.70 -6.11 16.16
C ALA A 234 2.27 -6.62 16.17
N THR A 235 1.38 -5.91 16.86
CA THR A 235 -0.04 -6.23 16.96
C THR A 235 -0.89 -5.03 16.59
N GLN A 236 -2.02 -5.26 15.96
CA GLN A 236 -3.02 -4.24 15.67
C GLN A 236 -4.41 -4.76 16.02
N GLU A 237 -5.16 -3.98 16.78
CA GLU A 237 -6.58 -4.23 16.99
C GLU A 237 -7.42 -3.62 15.87
N ARG A 238 -8.43 -4.38 15.42
CA ARG A 238 -9.41 -3.95 14.43
C ARG A 238 -10.80 -4.29 14.91
N GLN A 239 -11.68 -3.30 14.91
CA GLN A 239 -13.09 -3.52 15.19
C GLN A 239 -13.77 -4.00 13.91
N LEU A 240 -14.18 -5.27 13.89
CA LEU A 240 -14.95 -5.85 12.81
C LEU A 240 -16.44 -5.82 13.17
N ARG A 241 -17.25 -5.50 12.17
CA ARG A 241 -18.71 -5.63 12.22
C ARG A 241 -19.12 -6.66 11.18
N PRO A 242 -19.18 -7.95 11.56
CA PRO A 242 -19.69 -8.99 10.67
C PRO A 242 -21.11 -8.67 10.21
N LEU A 243 -21.50 -9.19 9.03
CA LEU A 243 -22.87 -9.06 8.53
C LEU A 243 -23.88 -9.77 9.44
N SER A 244 -23.44 -10.85 10.09
CA SER A 244 -24.17 -11.59 11.11
C SER A 244 -23.30 -11.72 12.36
N GLY A 245 -23.78 -11.23 13.51
CA GLY A 245 -23.10 -11.38 14.81
C GLY A 245 -22.80 -10.06 15.52
N ARG A 246 -22.11 -10.16 16.67
CA ARG A 246 -21.73 -9.01 17.49
C ARG A 246 -20.45 -8.34 16.94
N PRO A 247 -20.28 -7.03 17.13
CA PRO A 247 -18.99 -6.38 16.88
C PRO A 247 -17.89 -7.15 17.59
N THR A 248 -16.85 -7.53 16.85
CA THR A 248 -15.77 -8.38 17.34
C THR A 248 -14.43 -7.68 17.12
N ILE A 249 -13.53 -7.80 18.08
CA ILE A 249 -12.18 -7.27 17.97
C ILE A 249 -11.30 -8.35 17.34
N GLU A 250 -10.71 -8.03 16.20
CA GLU A 250 -9.66 -8.83 15.58
C GLU A 250 -8.30 -8.29 16.01
N ILE A 251 -7.42 -9.19 16.47
CA ILE A 251 -6.00 -8.88 16.69
C ILE A 251 -5.21 -9.37 15.47
N VAL A 252 -4.64 -8.44 14.71
CA VAL A 252 -3.75 -8.71 13.58
C VAL A 252 -2.32 -8.78 14.09
N LEU A 253 -1.55 -9.77 13.62
CA LEU A 253 -0.13 -9.90 13.96
C LEU A 253 0.72 -9.53 12.73
N ALA A 254 1.85 -8.86 12.94
CA ALA A 254 2.85 -8.66 11.89
C ALA A 254 4.26 -8.98 12.40
N VAL A 255 5.05 -9.69 11.60
CA VAL A 255 6.39 -10.19 11.97
C VAL A 255 7.35 -10.31 10.78
N LYS A 256 8.66 -10.22 11.07
CA LYS A 256 9.72 -10.66 10.15
C LYS A 256 9.71 -12.19 9.93
N PRO A 257 10.31 -12.70 8.84
CA PRO A 257 10.35 -14.14 8.52
C PRO A 257 10.83 -15.02 9.69
N ARG A 258 11.90 -14.60 10.38
CA ARG A 258 12.50 -15.32 11.51
C ARG A 258 11.55 -15.59 12.68
N SER A 259 10.47 -14.80 12.80
CA SER A 259 9.51 -14.87 13.89
C SER A 259 8.15 -15.44 13.45
N LEU A 260 8.04 -15.92 12.21
CA LEU A 260 6.79 -16.40 11.63
C LEU A 260 6.22 -17.61 12.37
N GLY A 261 7.06 -18.59 12.73
CA GLY A 261 6.62 -19.78 13.46
C GLY A 261 5.98 -19.43 14.80
N MET A 262 6.60 -18.53 15.57
CA MET A 262 6.04 -18.00 16.81
C MET A 262 4.72 -17.25 16.57
N ALA A 263 4.63 -16.44 15.52
CA ALA A 263 3.40 -15.71 15.19
C ALA A 263 2.25 -16.65 14.80
N MET A 264 2.52 -17.77 14.14
CA MET A 264 1.51 -18.79 13.82
C MET A 264 0.95 -19.43 15.08
N VAL A 265 1.81 -19.80 16.03
CA VAL A 265 1.37 -20.34 17.34
C VAL A 265 0.53 -19.30 18.08
N ARG A 266 1.01 -18.04 18.16
CA ARG A 266 0.25 -16.96 18.82
C ARG A 266 -1.09 -16.68 18.14
N ARG A 267 -1.16 -16.76 16.82
CA ARG A 267 -2.42 -16.61 16.07
C ARG A 267 -3.42 -17.70 16.46
N MET A 268 -2.98 -18.95 16.58
CA MET A 268 -3.87 -20.03 17.01
C MET A 268 -4.38 -19.83 18.44
N GLU A 269 -3.52 -19.42 19.36
CA GLU A 269 -3.91 -19.10 20.73
C GLU A 269 -5.00 -18.02 20.74
N LEU A 270 -4.78 -16.91 20.03
CA LEU A 270 -5.76 -15.82 19.93
C LEU A 270 -7.09 -16.28 19.32
N THR A 271 -7.05 -17.15 18.30
CA THR A 271 -8.27 -17.71 17.70
C THR A 271 -8.99 -18.63 18.68
N ARG A 272 -8.26 -19.47 19.42
CA ARG A 272 -8.84 -20.32 20.47
C ARG A 272 -9.45 -19.50 21.61
N GLU A 273 -8.73 -18.50 22.10
CA GLU A 273 -9.20 -17.57 23.14
C GLU A 273 -10.50 -16.88 22.71
N ARG A 274 -10.60 -16.47 21.44
CA ARG A 274 -11.83 -15.89 20.89
C ARG A 274 -12.98 -16.91 20.88
N LEU A 275 -12.75 -18.11 20.33
CA LEU A 275 -13.78 -19.15 20.24
C LEU A 275 -14.29 -19.62 21.61
N LEU A 276 -13.48 -19.50 22.67
CA LEU A 276 -13.89 -19.80 24.05
C LEU A 276 -14.71 -18.69 24.70
N ARG A 277 -14.69 -17.47 24.15
CA ARG A 277 -15.44 -16.30 24.66
C ARG A 277 -16.77 -16.07 23.91
N GLU A 278 -16.94 -16.72 22.76
CA GLU A 278 -18.16 -16.72 21.95
C GLU A 278 -19.17 -17.76 22.48
#